data_AF-A0A5N3XZJ4-F1
#
_entry.id   AF-A0A5N3XZJ4-F1
#
_cell.length_a   1.000
_cell.length_b   1.000
_cell.length_c   1.000
_cell.angle_alpha   90.00
_cell.angle_beta   90.00
_cell.angle_gamma   90.00
#
_symmetry.space_group_name_H-M   'P 1'
#
loop_
_entity.id
_entity.type
_entity.pdbx_description
1 polymer ?
#
loop_
_entity_poly.entity_id
_entity_poly.type
_entity_poly.pdbx_seq_one_letter_code
_entity_poly.pdbx_strand_id
1 'polypeptide(L)'
;MFISSAKIMKPNGEKLDKFQSEIFYILLELEMNSDLKTQLWELNITAAKATEVSVGQKALLIFVLIPQVKYFQKFQVWLLHDLEKFSGKHIISIQKNKQKHPRSCSLITVHDVILEDLVCPSEITGKRICKKLNGSWLTKVHLDKTQQNNVEHKVETFSGICKKLMGELPNGSVVRNLPANARDMGSIPGLGRFHMPWGN
;
A
#
# COMPACT_ATOMS: atom_id res chain seq x y z
N MET A 1 -23.13 5.08 -29.60
CA MET A 1 -22.28 4.20 -28.79
C MET A 1 -21.33 5.10 -27.99
N PHE A 2 -21.75 5.55 -26.82
CA PHE A 2 -21.03 6.51 -26.00
C PHE A 2 -20.37 5.79 -24.83
N ILE A 3 -19.06 5.56 -24.91
CA ILE A 3 -18.25 5.18 -23.77
C ILE A 3 -17.15 6.22 -23.66
N SER A 4 -17.43 7.35 -23.02
CA SER A 4 -16.47 8.46 -23.00
C SER A 4 -16.63 9.40 -21.81
N SER A 5 -17.00 8.87 -20.64
CA SER A 5 -16.50 9.49 -19.41
C SER A 5 -15.09 8.94 -19.19
N ALA A 6 -14.07 9.78 -19.33
CA ALA A 6 -12.69 9.38 -19.09
C ALA A 6 -12.49 9.08 -17.59
N LYS A 7 -12.70 7.82 -17.19
CA LYS A 7 -12.47 7.33 -15.81
C LYS A 7 -11.08 7.67 -15.29
N ILE A 8 -10.10 7.83 -16.18
CA ILE A 8 -8.77 8.32 -15.82
C ILE A 8 -8.66 9.80 -16.21
N MET A 9 -8.81 10.69 -15.22
CA MET A 9 -8.71 12.14 -15.39
C MET A 9 -7.29 12.62 -15.09
N LYS A 10 -6.50 12.89 -16.13
CA LYS A 10 -5.25 13.62 -15.96
C LYS A 10 -5.52 15.12 -15.74
N PRO A 11 -4.82 15.78 -14.81
CA PRO A 11 -5.02 17.20 -14.54
C PRO A 11 -4.70 18.12 -15.74
N ASN A 12 -3.89 17.67 -16.70
CA ASN A 12 -3.40 18.49 -17.82
C ASN A 12 -3.85 17.99 -19.20
N GLY A 13 -4.81 17.06 -19.29
CA GLY A 13 -5.28 16.53 -20.59
C GLY A 13 -4.22 15.75 -21.40
N GLU A 14 -3.14 15.32 -20.77
CA GLU A 14 -2.10 14.50 -21.40
C GLU A 14 -2.66 13.15 -21.88
N LYS A 15 -2.04 12.60 -22.94
CA LYS A 15 -2.39 11.27 -23.46
C LYS A 15 -2.18 10.20 -22.39
N LEU A 16 -3.08 9.21 -22.35
CA LEU A 16 -2.95 8.06 -21.46
C LEU A 16 -1.70 7.25 -21.81
N ASP A 17 -0.96 6.87 -20.78
CA ASP A 17 0.18 5.96 -20.95
C ASP A 17 -0.33 4.56 -21.33
N LYS A 18 0.51 3.71 -21.94
CA LYS A 18 0.14 2.36 -22.39
C LYS A 18 -0.54 1.57 -21.26
N PHE A 19 0.02 1.64 -20.05
CA PHE A 19 -0.54 0.99 -18.86
C PHE A 19 -1.86 1.59 -18.38
N GLN A 20 -2.06 2.90 -18.54
CA GLN A 20 -3.30 3.55 -18.17
C GLN A 20 -4.43 3.15 -19.12
N SER A 21 -4.11 3.01 -20.41
CA SER A 21 -5.04 2.47 -21.40
C SER A 21 -5.43 1.03 -21.08
N GLU A 22 -4.48 0.16 -20.70
CA GLU A 22 -4.79 -1.21 -20.26
C GLU A 22 -5.78 -1.22 -19.07
N ILE A 23 -5.50 -0.44 -18.02
CA ILE A 23 -6.38 -0.35 -16.85
C ILE A 23 -7.74 0.24 -17.22
N PHE A 24 -7.78 1.21 -18.13
CA PHE A 24 -9.01 1.80 -18.62
C PHE A 24 -9.89 0.75 -19.34
N TYR A 25 -9.31 -0.08 -20.20
CA TYR A 25 -10.05 -1.16 -20.86
C TYR A 25 -10.58 -2.19 -19.88
N ILE A 26 -9.76 -2.61 -18.90
CA ILE A 26 -10.20 -3.57 -17.86
C ILE A 26 -11.36 -2.98 -17.05
N LEU A 27 -11.30 -1.71 -16.66
CA LEU A 27 -12.38 -1.04 -15.92
C LEU A 27 -13.67 -0.89 -16.73
N LEU A 28 -13.55 -0.78 -18.05
CA LEU A 28 -14.68 -0.70 -18.95
C LEU A 28 -15.35 -2.06 -19.11
N GLU A 29 -14.55 -3.13 -19.23
CA GLU A 29 -15.03 -4.51 -19.25
C GLU A 29 -15.72 -4.89 -17.91
N LEU A 30 -15.12 -4.50 -16.78
CA LEU A 30 -15.73 -4.68 -15.46
C LEU A 30 -17.08 -3.97 -15.31
N GLU A 31 -17.22 -2.78 -15.88
CA GLU A 31 -18.49 -2.03 -15.83
C GLU A 31 -19.62 -2.72 -16.61
N MET A 32 -19.28 -3.43 -17.68
CA MET A 32 -20.27 -4.17 -18.47
C MET A 32 -20.70 -5.47 -17.80
N ASN A 33 -19.82 -6.08 -17.01
CA ASN A 33 -19.99 -7.44 -16.49
C ASN A 33 -20.37 -7.50 -14.99
N SER A 34 -20.35 -6.39 -14.26
CA SER A 34 -20.55 -6.38 -12.80
C SER A 34 -21.74 -5.52 -12.36
N ASP A 35 -22.33 -5.91 -11.23
CA ASP A 35 -23.37 -5.14 -10.53
C ASP A 35 -22.84 -3.82 -9.94
N LEU A 36 -21.53 -3.59 -10.00
CA LEU A 36 -20.84 -2.38 -9.53
C LEU A 36 -20.91 -1.21 -10.52
N LYS A 37 -21.70 -1.34 -11.60
CA LYS A 37 -21.82 -0.32 -12.65
C LYS A 37 -22.14 1.07 -12.12
N THR A 38 -23.08 1.18 -11.17
CA THR A 38 -23.45 2.46 -10.54
C THR A 38 -22.30 3.07 -9.76
N GLN A 39 -21.49 2.23 -9.10
CA GLN A 39 -20.34 2.65 -8.30
C GLN A 39 -19.14 3.04 -9.17
N LEU A 40 -18.91 2.29 -10.25
CA LEU A 40 -17.85 2.55 -11.22
C LEU A 40 -18.10 3.80 -12.05
N TRP A 41 -19.36 4.18 -12.25
CA TRP A 41 -19.74 5.37 -13.01
C TRP A 41 -19.28 6.67 -12.34
N GLU A 42 -19.36 6.75 -11.01
CA GLU A 42 -18.99 7.96 -10.24
C GLU A 42 -17.49 8.04 -9.94
N LEU A 43 -16.76 6.95 -10.16
CA LEU A 43 -15.34 6.84 -9.80
C LEU A 43 -14.44 7.53 -10.83
N ASN A 44 -13.62 8.47 -10.35
CA ASN A 44 -12.56 9.10 -11.14
C ASN A 44 -11.17 8.75 -10.58
N ILE A 45 -10.39 8.05 -11.38
CA ILE A 45 -8.99 7.74 -11.13
C ILE A 45 -8.15 8.91 -11.65
N THR A 46 -7.18 9.38 -10.86
CA THR A 46 -6.32 10.50 -11.27
C THR A 46 -5.17 10.03 -12.15
N ALA A 47 -4.57 8.91 -11.77
CA ALA A 47 -3.43 8.34 -12.46
C ALA A 47 -3.30 6.86 -12.06
N ALA A 48 -2.72 6.07 -12.96
CA ALA A 48 -2.15 4.78 -12.60
C ALA A 48 -0.66 4.76 -12.94
N LYS A 49 0.15 4.12 -12.09
CA LYS A 49 1.59 4.00 -12.24
C LYS A 49 2.04 2.57 -11.98
N ALA A 50 2.77 1.98 -12.93
CA ALA A 50 3.47 0.74 -12.69
C ALA A 50 4.75 1.01 -11.89
N THR A 51 4.96 0.23 -10.83
CA THR A 51 6.14 0.31 -9.98
C THR A 51 6.74 -1.07 -9.80
N GLU A 52 8.02 -1.20 -10.12
CA GLU A 52 8.78 -2.42 -9.86
C GLU A 52 8.95 -2.58 -8.35
N VAL A 53 8.75 -3.77 -7.79
CA VAL A 53 8.90 -4.01 -6.35
C VAL A 53 10.17 -4.78 -6.08
N SER A 54 10.34 -5.89 -6.81
CA SER A 54 11.47 -6.80 -6.76
C SER A 54 11.92 -7.15 -8.18
N VAL A 55 12.97 -7.95 -8.32
CA VAL A 55 13.49 -8.37 -9.63
C VAL A 55 12.41 -9.17 -10.35
N GLY A 56 11.81 -8.58 -11.38
CA GLY A 56 10.78 -9.21 -12.22
C GLY A 56 9.32 -9.01 -11.77
N GLN A 57 9.07 -8.50 -10.56
CA GLN A 57 7.70 -8.26 -10.06
C GLN A 57 7.30 -6.79 -10.20
N LYS A 58 6.25 -6.53 -10.99
CA LYS A 58 5.66 -5.20 -11.18
C LYS A 58 4.31 -5.14 -10.45
N ALA A 59 4.13 -4.11 -9.63
CA ALA A 59 2.87 -3.78 -9.00
C ALA A 59 2.27 -2.52 -9.62
N LEU A 60 0.95 -2.42 -9.62
CA LEU A 60 0.22 -1.28 -10.15
C LEU A 60 -0.29 -0.42 -9.00
N LEU A 61 -0.03 0.88 -9.10
CA LEU A 61 -0.55 1.88 -8.20
C LEU A 61 -1.66 2.67 -8.87
N ILE A 62 -2.80 2.76 -8.22
CA ILE A 62 -3.95 3.56 -8.65
C ILE A 62 -4.08 4.76 -7.72
N PHE A 63 -4.06 5.97 -8.26
CA PHE A 63 -4.21 7.20 -7.49
C PHE A 63 -5.66 7.68 -7.52
N VAL A 64 -6.28 7.72 -6.35
CA VAL A 64 -7.66 8.17 -6.15
C VAL A 64 -7.66 9.54 -5.47
N LEU A 65 -8.56 10.44 -5.85
CA LEU A 65 -8.67 11.76 -5.21
C LEU A 65 -9.29 11.66 -3.83
N ILE A 66 -8.72 12.37 -2.84
CA ILE A 66 -9.21 12.40 -1.45
C ILE A 66 -10.74 12.59 -1.32
N PRO A 67 -11.40 13.50 -2.07
CA PRO A 67 -12.86 13.66 -1.96
C PRO A 67 -13.66 12.39 -2.26
N GLN A 68 -13.15 11.49 -3.11
CA GLN A 68 -13.83 10.26 -3.53
C GLN A 68 -13.45 9.04 -2.69
N VAL A 69 -12.53 9.17 -1.74
CA VAL A 69 -11.98 8.03 -0.98
C VAL A 69 -13.03 7.32 -0.15
N LYS A 70 -13.86 8.05 0.59
CA LYS A 70 -14.91 7.44 1.43
C LYS A 70 -15.90 6.62 0.61
N TYR A 71 -16.14 7.04 -0.62
CA TYR A 71 -16.97 6.32 -1.57
C TYR A 71 -16.25 5.07 -2.09
N PHE A 72 -15.00 5.24 -2.52
CA PHE A 72 -14.14 4.17 -3.01
C PHE A 72 -13.95 3.05 -1.99
N GLN A 73 -13.72 3.37 -0.71
CA GLN A 73 -13.50 2.40 0.37
C GLN A 73 -14.61 1.35 0.51
N LYS A 74 -15.86 1.69 0.15
CA LYS A 74 -16.99 0.75 0.25
C LYS A 74 -16.87 -0.45 -0.69
N PHE A 75 -16.30 -0.25 -1.87
CA PHE A 75 -16.16 -1.27 -2.91
C PHE A 75 -14.71 -1.55 -3.30
N GLN A 76 -13.76 -0.86 -2.66
CA GLN A 76 -12.33 -0.97 -2.90
C GLN A 76 -11.83 -2.41 -2.84
N VAL A 77 -12.24 -3.18 -1.82
CA VAL A 77 -11.79 -4.57 -1.65
C VAL A 77 -12.20 -5.45 -2.84
N TRP A 78 -13.44 -5.32 -3.29
CA TRP A 78 -13.99 -6.05 -4.43
C TRP A 78 -13.32 -5.62 -5.73
N LEU A 79 -13.22 -4.31 -5.97
CA LEU A 79 -12.59 -3.76 -7.17
C LEU A 79 -11.12 -4.18 -7.30
N LEU A 80 -10.36 -4.08 -6.21
CA LEU A 80 -8.94 -4.44 -6.23
C LEU A 80 -8.77 -5.95 -6.48
N HIS A 81 -9.59 -6.79 -5.85
CA HIS A 81 -9.54 -8.23 -6.08
C HIS A 81 -9.85 -8.60 -7.55
N ASP A 82 -10.89 -7.99 -8.13
CA ASP A 82 -11.25 -8.25 -9.53
C ASP A 82 -10.16 -7.73 -10.48
N LEU A 83 -9.66 -6.51 -10.29
CA LEU A 83 -8.57 -5.97 -11.10
C LEU A 83 -7.29 -6.82 -11.00
N GLU A 84 -6.98 -7.35 -9.81
CA GLU A 84 -5.85 -8.27 -9.62
C GLU A 84 -6.05 -9.59 -10.35
N LYS A 85 -7.28 -10.12 -10.37
CA LYS A 85 -7.63 -11.34 -11.13
C LYS A 85 -7.44 -11.14 -12.63
N PHE A 86 -7.83 -9.99 -13.17
CA PHE A 86 -7.65 -9.68 -14.60
C PHE A 86 -6.20 -9.38 -14.97
N SER A 87 -5.45 -8.67 -14.11
CA SER A 87 -4.08 -8.26 -14.41
C SER A 87 -3.01 -9.30 -14.04
N GLY A 88 -3.30 -10.23 -13.11
CA GLY A 88 -2.32 -11.14 -12.53
C GLY A 88 -1.18 -10.46 -11.75
N LYS A 89 -1.32 -9.16 -11.44
CA LYS A 89 -0.33 -8.33 -10.73
C LYS A 89 -0.98 -7.75 -9.49
N HIS A 90 -0.19 -7.46 -8.46
CA HIS A 90 -0.71 -6.76 -7.28
C HIS A 90 -1.10 -5.32 -7.61
N ILE A 91 -2.29 -4.93 -7.16
CA ILE A 91 -2.85 -3.60 -7.40
C ILE A 91 -3.14 -2.96 -6.05
N ILE A 92 -2.63 -1.75 -5.88
CA ILE A 92 -2.80 -0.97 -4.66
C ILE A 92 -3.32 0.41 -5.00
N SER A 93 -4.34 0.85 -4.28
CA SER A 93 -4.85 2.21 -4.37
C SER A 93 -4.18 3.12 -3.34
N ILE A 94 -3.82 4.33 -3.76
CA ILE A 94 -3.26 5.36 -2.88
C ILE A 94 -4.04 6.65 -3.07
N GLN A 95 -4.32 7.33 -1.96
CA GLN A 95 -4.99 8.61 -1.98
C GLN A 95 -4.02 9.72 -2.40
N LYS A 96 -4.44 10.56 -3.34
CA LYS A 96 -3.67 11.71 -3.82
C LYS A 96 -4.36 13.01 -3.42
N ASN A 97 -3.64 13.84 -2.65
CA ASN A 97 -4.08 15.20 -2.39
C ASN A 97 -3.74 16.13 -3.58
N LYS A 98 -4.71 16.95 -4.01
CA LYS A 98 -4.50 17.99 -5.04
C LYS A 98 -4.20 19.37 -4.45
N GLN A 99 -4.32 19.55 -3.13
CA GLN A 99 -4.24 20.89 -2.52
C GLN A 99 -2.80 21.37 -2.34
N LYS A 100 -2.56 22.65 -2.70
CA LYS A 100 -1.24 23.30 -2.72
C LYS A 100 -0.70 23.64 -1.31
N HIS A 101 -1.57 23.77 -0.29
CA HIS A 101 -1.23 23.64 1.14
C HIS A 101 -2.48 23.66 2.05
N PRO A 102 -2.73 22.61 2.85
CA PRO A 102 -3.53 22.69 4.08
C PRO A 102 -2.69 22.39 5.35
N ARG A 103 -3.14 22.90 6.51
CA ARG A 103 -2.48 22.81 7.85
C ARG A 103 -2.17 21.38 8.34
N SER A 104 -2.61 20.34 7.62
CA SER A 104 -2.40 18.91 7.88
C SER A 104 -1.26 18.26 7.07
N CYS A 105 -0.46 19.03 6.33
CA CYS A 105 0.65 18.54 5.50
C CYS A 105 1.98 18.41 6.26
N SER A 106 2.01 17.66 7.36
CA SER A 106 3.30 17.17 7.89
C SER A 106 3.70 15.91 7.13
N LEU A 107 4.98 15.83 6.71
CA LEU A 107 5.53 14.67 6.02
C LEU A 107 5.22 13.36 6.77
N ILE A 108 5.30 13.39 8.11
CA ILE A 108 4.95 12.28 9.00
C ILE A 108 3.49 11.84 8.82
N THR A 109 2.54 12.78 8.87
CA THR A 109 1.11 12.49 8.68
C THR A 109 0.84 11.92 7.28
N VAL A 110 1.53 12.42 6.26
CA VAL A 110 1.41 11.88 4.89
C VAL A 110 1.93 10.45 4.83
N HIS A 111 3.04 10.13 5.52
CA HIS A 111 3.54 8.76 5.59
C HIS A 111 2.59 7.81 6.33
N ASP A 112 1.91 8.28 7.37
CA ASP A 112 0.93 7.47 8.10
C ASP A 112 -0.28 7.16 7.21
N VAL A 113 -0.83 8.15 6.51
CA VAL A 113 -1.97 7.95 5.59
C VAL A 113 -1.59 7.04 4.43
N ILE A 114 -0.42 7.22 3.83
CA ILE A 114 0.06 6.33 2.75
C ILE A 114 0.21 4.89 3.27
N LEU A 115 0.70 4.72 4.50
CA LEU A 115 0.87 3.38 5.08
C LEU A 115 -0.48 2.69 5.32
N GLU A 116 -1.49 3.42 5.78
CA GLU A 116 -2.86 2.91 5.93
C GLU A 116 -3.45 2.50 4.57
N ASP A 117 -3.29 3.33 3.54
CA ASP A 117 -3.77 3.04 2.19
C ASP A 117 -3.13 1.78 1.60
N LEU A 118 -1.82 1.59 1.82
CA LEU A 118 -1.07 0.47 1.29
C LEU A 118 -1.56 -0.87 1.82
N VAL A 119 -2.06 -0.92 3.07
CA VAL A 119 -2.35 -2.18 3.75
C VAL A 119 -3.84 -2.57 3.69
N CYS A 120 -4.68 -1.76 3.04
CA CYS A 120 -6.06 -2.15 2.75
C CYS A 120 -6.11 -3.52 2.04
N PRO A 121 -6.91 -4.50 2.51
CA PRO A 121 -8.04 -4.39 3.45
C PRO A 121 -7.71 -4.57 4.93
N SER A 122 -6.48 -4.87 5.31
CA SER A 122 -6.11 -5.08 6.72
C SER A 122 -5.85 -3.75 7.44
N GLU A 123 -6.21 -3.71 8.70
CA GLU A 123 -5.96 -2.57 9.58
C GLU A 123 -4.60 -2.73 10.30
N ILE A 124 -3.96 -1.59 10.59
CA ILE A 124 -2.72 -1.54 11.34
C ILE A 124 -3.04 -1.61 12.84
N THR A 125 -2.76 -2.75 13.48
CA THR A 125 -2.94 -2.93 14.93
C THR A 125 -1.86 -2.19 15.73
N GLY A 126 -0.67 -1.97 15.15
CA GLY A 126 0.37 -1.24 15.86
C GLY A 126 1.60 -0.93 15.03
N LYS A 127 2.19 0.24 15.27
CA LYS A 127 3.41 0.72 14.62
C LYS A 127 4.52 0.89 15.65
N ARG A 128 5.70 0.32 15.38
CA ARG A 128 6.91 0.48 16.20
C ARG A 128 8.05 0.99 15.36
N ILE A 129 8.71 2.05 15.81
CA ILE A 129 9.90 2.60 15.16
C ILE A 129 11.09 2.24 16.04
N CYS A 130 12.07 1.53 15.48
CA CYS A 130 13.25 1.05 16.19
C CYS A 130 14.52 1.61 15.55
N LYS A 131 15.34 2.34 16.31
CA LYS A 131 16.64 2.83 15.86
C LYS A 131 17.71 1.75 16.08
N LYS A 132 18.44 1.38 15.03
CA LYS A 132 19.55 0.44 15.06
C LYS A 132 20.85 1.15 15.47
N LEU A 133 21.84 0.37 15.90
CA LEU A 133 23.17 0.86 16.29
C LEU A 133 23.90 1.59 15.16
N ASN A 134 23.66 1.20 13.90
CA ASN A 134 24.20 1.85 12.71
C ASN A 134 23.51 3.20 12.37
N GLY A 135 22.62 3.70 13.22
CA GLY A 135 21.90 4.96 13.01
C GLY A 135 20.67 4.86 12.10
N SER A 136 20.47 3.73 11.41
CA SER A 136 19.26 3.49 10.60
C SER A 136 18.05 3.20 11.48
N TRP A 137 16.88 3.58 11.01
CA TRP A 137 15.60 3.39 11.69
C TRP A 137 14.83 2.28 10.97
N LEU A 138 14.08 1.50 11.73
CA LEU A 138 13.30 0.35 11.28
C LEU A 138 11.86 0.53 11.72
N THR A 139 10.95 0.77 10.78
CA THR A 139 9.52 0.82 11.06
C THR A 139 8.93 -0.57 10.91
N LYS A 140 8.47 -1.15 12.03
CA LYS A 140 7.73 -2.41 12.10
C LYS A 140 6.24 -2.09 12.20
N VAL A 141 5.46 -2.66 11.30
CA VAL A 141 4.01 -2.47 11.22
C VAL A 141 3.37 -3.81 11.50
N HIS A 142 2.47 -3.86 12.48
CA HIS A 142 1.72 -5.05 12.83
C HIS A 142 0.34 -4.94 12.20
N LEU A 143 -0.01 -5.97 11.44
CA LEU A 143 -1.29 -6.08 10.78
C LEU A 143 -2.22 -6.98 11.59
N ASP A 144 -3.51 -6.80 11.38
CA ASP A 144 -4.49 -7.66 12.02
C ASP A 144 -4.34 -9.11 11.56
N LYS A 145 -4.34 -10.04 12.52
CA LYS A 145 -4.12 -11.46 12.28
C LYS A 145 -5.29 -12.11 11.55
N THR A 146 -6.50 -11.56 11.68
CA THR A 146 -7.70 -12.13 11.04
C THR A 146 -7.59 -12.12 9.52
N GLN A 147 -6.90 -11.12 8.96
CA GLN A 147 -6.71 -10.92 7.53
C GLN A 147 -5.39 -11.49 7.00
N GLN A 148 -4.66 -12.27 7.81
CA GLN A 148 -3.31 -12.76 7.46
C GLN A 148 -3.28 -13.48 6.12
N ASN A 149 -4.22 -14.39 5.86
CA ASN A 149 -4.27 -15.19 4.63
C ASN A 149 -4.43 -14.33 3.36
N ASN A 150 -5.19 -13.23 3.46
CA ASN A 150 -5.48 -12.34 2.34
C ASN A 150 -4.31 -11.39 2.04
N VAL A 151 -3.44 -11.14 3.02
CA VAL A 151 -2.46 -10.06 2.96
C VAL A 151 -1.02 -10.59 2.89
N GLU A 152 -0.77 -11.80 3.37
CA GLU A 152 0.56 -12.43 3.44
C GLU A 152 1.30 -12.40 2.09
N HIS A 153 0.61 -12.73 1.01
CA HIS A 153 1.19 -12.72 -0.34
C HIS A 153 1.50 -11.31 -0.89
N LYS A 154 1.02 -10.24 -0.24
CA LYS A 154 1.26 -8.84 -0.65
C LYS A 154 2.29 -8.11 0.23
N VAL A 155 2.72 -8.70 1.34
CA VAL A 155 3.62 -8.04 2.31
C VAL A 155 4.92 -7.56 1.67
N GLU A 156 5.51 -8.37 0.79
CA GLU A 156 6.73 -8.01 0.06
C GLU A 156 6.49 -6.81 -0.87
N THR A 157 5.36 -6.84 -1.59
CA THR A 157 4.87 -5.75 -2.46
C THR A 157 4.72 -4.43 -1.70
N PHE A 158 4.09 -4.47 -0.53
CA PHE A 158 3.92 -3.29 0.32
C PHE A 158 5.27 -2.71 0.72
N SER A 159 6.21 -3.56 1.12
CA SER A 159 7.53 -3.10 1.55
C SER A 159 8.30 -2.40 0.42
N GLY A 160 8.25 -2.92 -0.81
CA GLY A 160 8.92 -2.32 -1.96
C GLY A 160 8.30 -1.01 -2.40
N ILE A 161 6.97 -0.94 -2.43
CA ILE A 161 6.25 0.29 -2.77
C ILE A 161 6.44 1.37 -1.70
N CYS A 162 6.37 0.98 -0.43
CA CYS A 162 6.60 1.86 0.72
C CYS A 162 7.98 2.52 0.62
N LYS A 163 9.04 1.75 0.31
CA LYS A 163 10.38 2.29 0.06
C LYS A 163 10.44 3.26 -1.13
N LYS A 164 9.73 2.94 -2.22
CA LYS A 164 9.74 3.78 -3.43
C LYS A 164 8.97 5.08 -3.30
N LEU A 165 7.86 5.08 -2.56
CA LEU A 165 7.03 6.27 -2.35
C LEU A 165 7.56 7.17 -1.25
N MET A 166 8.07 6.57 -0.16
CA MET A 166 8.57 7.32 0.99
C MET A 166 10.05 7.69 0.85
N GLY A 167 10.75 7.11 -0.13
CA GLY A 167 12.20 7.22 -0.29
C GLY A 167 12.99 6.37 0.71
N GLU A 168 14.31 6.25 0.50
CA GLU A 168 15.24 5.95 1.59
C GLU A 168 15.29 7.17 2.52
N LEU A 169 14.27 7.34 3.34
CA LEU A 169 14.45 8.06 4.58
C LEU A 169 15.50 7.29 5.41
N PRO A 170 16.15 7.92 6.40
CA PRO A 170 16.90 7.19 7.44
C PRO A 170 16.06 6.08 8.11
N ASN A 171 14.76 6.03 7.81
CA ASN A 171 13.73 5.08 8.17
C ASN A 171 13.57 4.01 7.08
N GLY A 172 14.37 2.95 7.16
CA GLY A 172 14.11 1.69 6.47
C GLY A 172 12.83 1.05 7.02
N SER A 173 11.67 1.41 6.46
CA SER A 173 10.43 0.71 6.76
C SER A 173 10.52 -0.73 6.24
N VAL A 174 10.44 -1.67 7.17
CA VAL A 174 10.29 -3.09 6.84
C VAL A 174 8.98 -3.49 7.47
N VAL A 175 7.93 -3.51 6.64
CA VAL A 175 6.68 -4.18 6.97
C VAL A 175 7.03 -5.66 7.06
N ARG A 176 7.23 -6.13 8.29
CA ARG A 176 7.36 -7.55 8.61
C ARG A 176 6.20 -7.86 9.55
N ASN A 177 5.31 -8.73 9.11
CA ASN A 177 4.41 -9.44 10.01
C ASN A 177 5.29 -10.28 10.95
N LEU A 178 5.64 -9.70 12.09
CA LEU A 178 6.23 -10.48 13.17
C LEU A 178 5.06 -11.14 13.90
N PRO A 179 5.07 -12.47 14.10
CA PRO A 179 4.07 -13.12 14.92
C PRO A 179 4.06 -12.42 16.29
N ALA A 180 2.86 -12.14 16.81
CA ALA A 180 2.68 -11.38 18.05
C ALA A 180 3.34 -12.01 19.29
N ASN A 181 3.89 -13.22 19.16
CA ASN A 181 4.62 -13.94 20.19
C ASN A 181 6.10 -14.09 19.82
N ALA A 182 6.80 -12.99 19.52
CA ALA A 182 8.26 -13.01 19.53
C ALA A 182 8.79 -12.89 20.98
N ARG A 183 8.42 -13.85 21.83
CA ARG A 183 9.20 -14.23 23.02
C ARG A 183 9.99 -15.52 22.80
N ASP A 184 9.66 -16.29 21.76
CA ASP A 184 10.40 -17.48 21.36
C ASP A 184 11.26 -17.19 20.12
N MET A 185 12.32 -16.39 20.31
CA MET A 185 13.53 -16.61 19.52
C MET A 185 14.41 -17.46 20.41
N GLY A 186 14.54 -18.73 20.03
CA GLY A 186 15.41 -19.69 20.69
C GLY A 186 16.78 -19.11 20.96
N SER A 187 17.31 -19.49 22.12
CA SER A 187 18.70 -19.32 22.52
C SER A 187 19.63 -19.40 21.32
N ILE A 188 20.30 -18.30 21.00
CA ILE A 188 21.48 -18.33 20.13
C ILE A 188 22.51 -19.20 20.88
N PRO A 189 22.91 -20.37 20.36
CA PRO A 189 23.97 -21.14 21.00
C PRO A 189 25.27 -20.38 20.74
N GLY A 190 25.84 -19.76 21.79
CA GLY A 190 27.16 -19.13 21.66
C GLY A 190 27.42 -17.86 22.46
N LEU A 191 26.49 -17.35 23.27
CA LEU A 191 26.83 -16.31 24.24
C LEU A 191 27.04 -16.92 25.62
N GLY A 192 28.32 -17.03 26.00
CA GLY A 192 28.75 -17.42 27.32
C GLY A 192 28.06 -16.60 28.42
N ARG A 193 27.69 -17.29 29.49
CA ARG A 193 27.17 -16.72 30.73
C ARG A 193 28.19 -15.71 31.27
N PHE A 194 27.94 -14.41 31.12
CA PHE A 194 28.62 -13.40 31.93
C PHE A 194 28.01 -13.45 33.33
N HIS A 195 28.73 -14.08 34.24
CA HIS A 195 28.48 -13.98 35.67
C HIS A 195 28.97 -12.61 36.13
N MET A 196 28.07 -11.72 36.57
CA MET A 196 28.46 -10.59 37.41
C MET A 196 28.50 -11.06 38.87
N PRO A 197 29.58 -10.77 39.62
CA PRO A 197 29.62 -11.02 41.05
C PRO A 197 28.94 -9.87 41.80
N TRP A 198 27.98 -10.22 42.65
CA TRP A 198 27.54 -9.39 43.77
C TRP A 198 27.94 -10.11 45.07
N GLY A 199 28.56 -9.39 46.02
CA GLY A 199 28.88 -9.79 47.39
C GLY A 199 30.29 -10.42 47.55
N ASN A 200 31.14 -10.02 48.49
CA ASN A 200 30.98 -9.27 49.75
C ASN A 200 31.70 -7.92 49.76
#